data_AF-S4PI13-F1
#
_entry.id   AF-S4PI13-F1
#
_cell.length_a   1.000
_cell.length_b   1.000
_cell.length_c   1.000
_cell.angle_alpha   90.00
_cell.angle_beta   90.00
_cell.angle_gamma   90.00
#
_symmetry.space_group_name_H-M   'P 1'
#
loop_
_entity.id
_entity.type
_entity.pdbx_description
1 polymer ?
#
loop_
_entity_poly.entity_id
_entity_poly.type
_entity_poly.pdbx_seq_one_letter_code
_entity_poly.pdbx_strand_id
1 'polypeptide(L)'
;MCNATCCKYSFSSCLLRDDEHDTPERDLSILDLQFYSSEYLSVLVKHPNVDDSTIFIQVPLKIVLQNSIEFNMKSKSLFVFNEKVPKKNISPLLDASVYKVLEKMDGFRIAVSGSRKVAVVLSNSHRKVRVFEMEINGEDEEDETLDTTPLSQTSQT
;
A
#
# COMPACT_ATOMS: atom_id res chain seq x y z
N MET A 1 -26.39 0.51 -21.17
CA MET A 1 -25.73 1.80 -20.80
C MET A 1 -24.36 1.46 -20.25
N CYS A 2 -23.31 2.24 -20.54
CA CYS A 2 -21.96 1.97 -20.02
C CYS A 2 -21.72 2.91 -18.84
N ASN A 3 -21.87 2.37 -17.63
CA ASN A 3 -21.63 3.09 -16.38
C ASN A 3 -20.21 2.75 -15.90
N ALA A 4 -19.52 3.72 -15.35
CA ALA A 4 -18.19 3.59 -14.78
C ALA A 4 -18.14 4.34 -13.45
N THR A 5 -17.16 4.05 -12.61
CA THR A 5 -16.93 4.77 -11.36
C THR A 5 -15.59 5.50 -11.39
N CYS A 6 -15.52 6.69 -10.77
CA CYS A 6 -14.29 7.47 -10.70
C CYS A 6 -14.28 8.34 -9.43
N CYS A 7 -13.15 8.31 -8.72
CA CYS A 7 -12.86 9.17 -7.57
C CYS A 7 -11.34 9.43 -7.49
N LYS A 8 -10.96 10.57 -6.90
CA LYS A 8 -9.57 10.83 -6.52
C LYS A 8 -9.42 10.47 -5.05
N TYR A 9 -8.50 9.57 -4.72
CA TYR A 9 -8.23 9.17 -3.34
C TYR A 9 -6.94 9.82 -2.83
N SER A 10 -6.93 10.24 -1.57
CA SER A 10 -5.74 10.70 -0.88
C SER A 10 -5.57 9.98 0.45
N PHE A 11 -4.33 9.95 0.92
CA PHE A 11 -3.94 9.51 2.25
C PHE A 11 -3.50 10.73 3.05
N SER A 12 -3.76 10.75 4.35
CA SER A 12 -3.33 11.81 5.25
C SER A 12 -2.64 11.24 6.48
N SER A 13 -1.94 12.11 7.22
CA SER A 13 -1.23 11.75 8.45
C SER A 13 -2.13 11.21 9.56
N CYS A 14 -3.46 11.27 9.42
CA CYS A 14 -4.37 10.65 10.39
C CYS A 14 -4.24 9.13 10.47
N LEU A 15 -3.65 8.48 9.46
CA LEU A 15 -3.28 7.06 9.52
C LEU A 15 -2.35 6.72 10.67
N LEU A 16 -1.53 7.66 11.13
CA LEU A 16 -0.43 7.40 12.08
C LEU A 16 -0.70 7.95 13.48
N ARG A 17 -1.93 8.40 13.75
CA ARG A 17 -2.26 9.01 15.04
C ARG A 17 -2.32 7.93 16.12
N ASP A 18 -1.21 7.79 16.84
CA ASP A 18 -1.24 7.43 18.25
C ASP A 18 -1.58 8.72 19.02
N ASP A 19 -2.50 8.66 19.96
CA ASP A 19 -3.28 9.77 20.56
C ASP A 19 -2.52 10.95 21.22
N GLU A 20 -1.22 11.15 21.00
CA GLU A 20 -0.38 12.02 21.86
C GLU A 20 0.11 13.35 21.28
N HIS A 21 -0.11 13.71 20.01
CA HIS A 21 0.24 15.08 19.56
C HIS A 21 -0.67 15.64 18.45
N ASP A 22 -1.15 16.87 18.67
CA ASP A 22 -1.83 17.77 17.71
C ASP A 22 -0.96 18.09 16.49
N THR A 23 -0.65 17.08 15.69
CA THR A 23 0.01 17.27 14.41
C THR A 23 -1.03 17.68 13.37
N PRO A 24 -0.81 18.78 12.63
CA PRO A 24 -1.74 19.22 11.60
C PRO A 24 -1.92 18.10 10.57
N GLU A 25 -3.16 17.84 10.17
CA GLU A 25 -3.46 16.86 9.14
C GLU A 25 -2.79 17.30 7.82
N ARG A 26 -1.96 16.42 7.26
CA ARG A 26 -1.25 16.65 6.00
C ARG A 26 -1.47 15.49 5.07
N ASP A 27 -1.65 15.78 3.78
CA ASP A 27 -1.70 14.76 2.74
C ASP A 27 -0.33 14.07 2.62
N LEU A 28 -0.34 12.74 2.50
CA LEU A 28 0.85 11.93 2.29
C LEU A 28 1.18 11.87 0.79
N SER A 29 2.48 11.94 0.48
CA SER A 29 2.97 11.82 -0.89
C SER A 29 3.07 10.35 -1.29
N ILE A 30 2.39 9.97 -2.37
CA ILE A 30 2.47 8.63 -2.96
C ILE A 30 3.77 8.52 -3.76
N LEU A 31 4.55 7.50 -3.45
CA LEU A 31 5.83 7.20 -4.09
C LEU A 31 5.67 6.16 -5.20
N ASP A 32 4.94 5.08 -4.90
CA ASP A 32 4.69 4.01 -5.84
C ASP A 32 3.40 3.24 -5.50
N LEU A 33 2.84 2.53 -6.48
CA LEU A 33 1.66 1.70 -6.30
C LEU A 33 1.68 0.49 -7.25
N GLN A 34 1.15 -0.63 -6.79
CA GLN A 34 0.99 -1.84 -7.60
C GLN A 34 -0.12 -2.72 -7.06
N PHE A 35 -0.87 -3.37 -7.96
CA PHE A 35 -1.86 -4.37 -7.57
C PHE A 35 -1.18 -5.60 -6.99
N TYR A 36 -1.52 -5.94 -5.75
CA TYR A 36 -1.13 -7.20 -5.13
C TYR A 36 -2.04 -8.34 -5.60
N SER A 37 -3.35 -8.08 -5.62
CA SER A 37 -4.38 -8.99 -6.12
C SER A 37 -5.52 -8.19 -6.77
N SER A 38 -6.57 -8.89 -7.22
CA SER A 38 -7.82 -8.25 -7.68
C SER A 38 -8.60 -7.56 -6.56
N GLU A 39 -8.19 -7.73 -5.31
CA GLU A 39 -8.88 -7.22 -4.12
C GLU A 39 -8.06 -6.17 -3.36
N TYR A 40 -6.73 -6.16 -3.53
CA TYR A 40 -5.83 -5.27 -2.79
C TYR A 40 -4.87 -4.52 -3.72
N LEU A 41 -4.75 -3.21 -3.47
CA LEU A 41 -3.76 -2.34 -4.08
C LEU A 41 -2.68 -1.98 -3.05
N SER A 42 -1.43 -2.34 -3.32
CA SER A 42 -0.31 -1.92 -2.49
C SER A 42 0.13 -0.52 -2.87
N VAL A 43 0.30 0.34 -1.87
CA VAL A 43 0.70 1.74 -2.03
C VAL A 43 1.86 2.03 -1.09
N LEU A 44 2.89 2.65 -1.62
CA LEU A 44 4.02 3.17 -0.85
C LEU A 44 3.89 4.68 -0.75
N VAL A 45 3.92 5.22 0.47
CA VAL A 45 3.86 6.65 0.73
C VAL A 45 5.02 7.11 1.60
N LYS A 46 5.42 8.38 1.46
CA LYS A 46 6.46 8.97 2.31
C LYS A 46 5.94 9.21 3.72
N HIS A 47 6.74 8.93 4.74
CA HIS A 47 6.39 9.27 6.11
C HIS A 47 6.41 10.81 6.30
N PRO A 48 5.41 11.41 6.96
CA PRO A 48 5.26 12.87 7.00
C PRO A 48 6.32 13.58 7.86
N ASN A 49 6.88 12.88 8.87
CA ASN A 49 7.77 13.47 9.87
C ASN A 49 9.20 12.89 9.87
N VAL A 50 9.44 11.79 9.15
CA VAL A 50 10.70 11.02 9.22
C VAL A 50 11.15 10.74 7.81
N ASP A 51 12.18 11.45 7.35
CA ASP A 51 12.61 11.40 5.94
C ASP A 51 13.11 10.02 5.51
N ASP A 52 13.78 9.28 6.40
CA ASP A 52 14.33 7.95 6.13
C ASP A 52 13.33 6.81 6.35
N SER A 53 12.04 7.12 6.44
CA SER A 53 10.97 6.13 6.64
C SER A 53 9.87 6.29 5.61
N THR A 54 9.29 5.16 5.23
CA THR A 54 8.14 5.09 4.32
C THR A 54 7.04 4.27 4.96
N ILE A 55 5.82 4.42 4.47
CA ILE A 55 4.66 3.68 4.95
C ILE A 55 4.16 2.85 3.80
N PHE A 56 4.01 1.55 4.06
CA PHE A 56 3.46 0.59 3.13
C PHE A 56 2.01 0.33 3.50
N ILE A 57 1.10 0.52 2.55
CA ILE A 57 -0.35 0.46 2.76
C ILE A 57 -0.93 -0.57 1.79
N GLN A 58 -1.72 -1.51 2.30
CA GLN A 58 -2.57 -2.39 1.52
C GLN A 58 -3.98 -1.83 1.49
N VAL A 59 -4.41 -1.31 0.35
CA VAL A 59 -5.72 -0.69 0.19
C VAL A 59 -6.72 -1.74 -0.28
N PRO A 60 -7.75 -2.08 0.53
CA PRO A 60 -8.81 -2.98 0.08
C PRO A 60 -9.67 -2.27 -0.97
N LEU A 61 -9.73 -2.82 -2.17
CA LEU A 61 -10.47 -2.24 -3.30
C LEU A 61 -11.97 -2.18 -3.05
N LYS A 62 -12.50 -3.03 -2.16
CA LYS A 62 -13.89 -2.97 -1.70
C LYS A 62 -14.24 -1.60 -1.10
N ILE A 63 -13.37 -1.05 -0.24
CA ILE A 63 -13.57 0.27 0.39
C ILE A 63 -13.52 1.37 -0.67
N VAL A 64 -12.57 1.25 -1.60
CA VAL A 64 -12.41 2.18 -2.72
C VAL A 64 -13.70 2.22 -3.55
N LEU A 65 -14.17 1.06 -4.02
CA LEU A 65 -15.36 0.93 -4.86
C LEU A 65 -16.63 1.42 -4.17
N GLN A 66 -16.85 1.07 -2.89
CA GLN A 66 -18.00 1.55 -2.11
C GLN A 66 -18.02 3.07 -1.96
N ASN A 67 -16.85 3.70 -1.93
CA ASN A 67 -16.71 5.15 -1.80
C ASN A 67 -16.57 5.87 -3.16
N SER A 68 -16.66 5.15 -4.27
CA SER A 68 -16.56 5.71 -5.62
C SER A 68 -17.88 6.36 -6.05
N ILE A 69 -17.83 7.20 -7.08
CA ILE A 69 -19.03 7.83 -7.65
C ILE A 69 -19.26 7.28 -9.04
N GLU A 70 -20.50 6.82 -9.29
CA GLU A 70 -20.94 6.38 -10.60
C GLU A 70 -21.13 7.56 -11.55
N PHE A 71 -20.66 7.39 -12.79
CA PHE A 71 -20.90 8.30 -13.87
C PHE A 71 -21.18 7.54 -15.17
N ASN A 72 -21.92 8.18 -16.07
CA ASN A 72 -22.22 7.62 -17.38
C ASN A 72 -21.06 7.91 -18.35
N MET A 73 -20.40 6.85 -18.82
CA MET A 73 -19.21 6.96 -19.68
C MET A 73 -19.52 7.61 -21.03
N LYS A 74 -20.74 7.41 -21.56
CA LYS A 74 -21.17 7.99 -22.84
C LYS A 74 -21.38 9.50 -22.79
N SER A 75 -21.61 10.07 -21.61
CA SER A 75 -21.94 11.48 -21.46
C SER A 75 -20.71 12.36 -21.22
N LYS A 76 -19.57 11.79 -20.80
CA LYS A 76 -18.54 12.54 -20.05
C LYS A 76 -17.10 12.00 -20.19
N SER A 77 -16.61 11.80 -21.41
CA SER A 77 -15.16 11.56 -21.67
C SER A 77 -14.23 12.64 -21.03
N LEU A 78 -14.79 13.80 -20.69
CA LEU A 78 -14.09 14.94 -20.08
C LEU A 78 -14.07 14.95 -18.54
N PHE A 79 -14.87 14.14 -17.84
CA PHE A 79 -14.95 14.21 -16.36
C PHE A 79 -13.82 13.47 -15.67
N VAL A 80 -13.35 12.33 -16.20
CA VAL A 80 -12.30 11.52 -15.58
C VAL A 80 -10.97 12.28 -15.47
N PHE A 81 -10.71 13.19 -16.41
CA PHE A 81 -9.49 14.01 -16.46
C PHE A 81 -9.69 15.47 -16.03
N ASN A 82 -10.91 15.87 -15.65
CA ASN A 82 -11.16 17.23 -15.15
C ASN A 82 -10.92 17.35 -13.64
N GLU A 83 -10.65 18.58 -13.18
CA GLU A 83 -10.53 18.92 -11.76
C GLU A 83 -11.82 18.66 -10.94
N LYS A 84 -12.94 18.36 -11.60
CA LYS A 84 -14.26 18.13 -10.96
C LYS A 84 -14.44 16.73 -10.38
N VAL A 85 -13.47 15.84 -10.47
CA VAL A 85 -13.54 14.54 -9.77
C VAL A 85 -13.39 14.79 -8.27
N PRO A 86 -14.35 14.35 -7.44
CA PRO A 86 -14.26 14.58 -6.01
C PRO A 86 -13.05 13.86 -5.43
N LYS A 87 -12.32 14.59 -4.59
CA LYS A 87 -11.22 14.09 -3.79
C LYS A 87 -11.78 13.58 -2.47
N LYS A 88 -11.48 12.33 -2.11
CA LYS A 88 -11.85 11.70 -0.84
C LYS A 88 -10.60 11.21 -0.13
N ASN A 89 -10.49 11.54 1.14
CA ASN A 89 -9.49 10.94 2.01
C ASN A 89 -10.01 9.56 2.46
N ILE A 90 -9.26 8.50 2.14
CA ILE A 90 -9.61 7.12 2.55
C ILE A 90 -8.92 6.70 3.83
N SER A 91 -7.98 7.50 4.34
CA SER A 91 -7.25 7.22 5.58
C SER A 91 -8.13 6.84 6.76
N PRO A 92 -9.25 7.54 7.04
CA PRO A 92 -10.11 7.19 8.18
C PRO A 92 -10.87 5.88 8.00
N LEU A 93 -10.87 5.31 6.81
CA LEU A 93 -11.58 4.07 6.46
C LEU A 93 -10.64 2.86 6.43
N LEU A 94 -9.34 3.05 6.70
CA LEU A 94 -8.34 2.01 6.69
C LEU A 94 -8.01 1.60 8.12
N ASP A 95 -8.04 0.30 8.38
CA ASP A 95 -7.69 -0.25 9.69
C ASP A 95 -6.16 -0.21 9.93
N ALA A 96 -5.77 -0.25 11.21
CA ALA A 96 -4.35 -0.29 11.60
C ALA A 96 -3.60 -1.52 11.05
N SER A 97 -4.32 -2.61 10.75
CA SER A 97 -3.76 -3.84 10.20
C SER A 97 -3.32 -3.72 8.74
N VAL A 98 -3.85 -2.73 8.00
CA VAL A 98 -3.62 -2.64 6.56
C VAL A 98 -2.45 -1.73 6.18
N TYR A 99 -1.76 -1.15 7.16
CA TYR A 99 -0.55 -0.38 6.89
C TYR A 99 0.59 -0.74 7.86
N LYS A 100 1.82 -0.48 7.43
CA LYS A 100 3.03 -0.71 8.22
C LYS A 100 4.04 0.40 7.95
N VAL A 101 4.57 0.98 9.02
CA VAL A 101 5.69 1.93 8.93
C VAL A 101 6.98 1.13 8.74
N LEU A 102 7.71 1.45 7.66
CA LEU A 102 9.00 0.86 7.33
C LEU A 102 10.12 1.74 7.86
N GLU A 103 10.52 1.50 9.11
CA GLU A 103 11.58 2.27 9.75
C GLU A 103 12.93 2.09 9.08
N LYS A 104 13.68 3.20 8.91
CA LYS A 104 15.00 3.22 8.27
C LYS A 104 14.94 2.65 6.84
N MET A 105 13.81 2.85 6.16
CA MET A 105 13.62 2.51 4.77
C MET A 105 13.06 3.72 4.01
N ASP A 106 13.97 4.47 3.39
CA ASP A 106 13.63 5.44 2.35
C ASP A 106 13.26 4.67 1.07
N GLY A 107 12.05 4.11 1.06
CA GLY A 107 11.50 3.34 -0.05
C GLY A 107 11.18 4.24 -1.24
N PHE A 108 11.37 3.72 -2.45
CA PHE A 108 11.14 4.43 -3.70
C PHE A 108 10.23 3.66 -4.66
N ARG A 109 10.41 2.34 -4.74
CA ARG A 109 9.62 1.48 -5.63
C ARG A 109 9.24 0.19 -4.90
N ILE A 110 8.09 -0.36 -5.25
CA ILE A 110 7.62 -1.65 -4.76
C ILE A 110 7.49 -2.67 -5.89
N ALA A 111 7.64 -3.94 -5.52
CA ALA A 111 7.25 -5.07 -6.35
C ALA A 111 6.47 -6.06 -5.47
N VAL A 112 5.22 -6.34 -5.80
CA VAL A 112 4.33 -7.19 -4.99
C VAL A 112 3.82 -8.38 -5.80
N SER A 113 3.55 -9.48 -5.11
CA SER A 113 3.03 -10.70 -5.72
C SER A 113 2.02 -11.37 -4.80
N GLY A 114 0.74 -11.31 -5.20
CA GLY A 114 -0.36 -12.01 -4.53
C GLY A 114 -0.19 -13.51 -4.50
N SER A 115 0.24 -14.10 -5.62
CA SER A 115 0.43 -15.56 -5.74
C SER A 115 1.55 -16.09 -4.86
N ARG A 116 2.59 -15.29 -4.60
CA ARG A 116 3.72 -15.67 -3.75
C ARG A 116 3.61 -15.13 -2.32
N LYS A 117 2.56 -14.38 -1.99
CA LYS A 117 2.39 -13.68 -0.70
C LYS A 117 3.63 -12.87 -0.30
N VAL A 118 4.22 -12.12 -1.24
CA VAL A 118 5.47 -11.37 -1.01
C VAL A 118 5.36 -9.94 -1.51
N ALA A 119 5.97 -9.02 -0.75
CA ALA A 119 6.22 -7.64 -1.16
C ALA A 119 7.72 -7.31 -1.06
N VAL A 120 8.23 -6.56 -2.02
CA VAL A 120 9.61 -6.10 -2.08
C VAL A 120 9.61 -4.59 -2.15
N VAL A 121 10.45 -3.95 -1.34
CA VAL A 121 10.62 -2.50 -1.34
C VAL A 121 12.07 -2.19 -1.68
N LEU A 122 12.26 -1.42 -2.74
CA LEU A 122 13.55 -0.88 -3.18
C LEU A 122 13.74 0.51 -2.56
N SER A 123 14.93 0.77 -2.02
CA SER A 123 15.26 2.10 -1.51
C SER A 123 15.51 3.11 -2.62
N ASN A 124 15.34 4.39 -2.31
CA ASN A 124 15.67 5.51 -3.20
C ASN A 124 17.15 5.54 -3.64
N SER A 125 18.05 5.03 -2.79
CA SER A 125 19.46 4.84 -3.15
C SER A 125 19.71 3.70 -4.16
N HIS A 126 18.69 2.91 -4.49
CA HIS A 126 18.74 1.70 -5.33
C HIS A 126 19.69 0.60 -4.85
N ARG A 127 20.24 0.72 -3.63
CA ARG A 127 21.24 -0.21 -3.07
C ARG A 127 20.69 -1.11 -1.98
N LYS A 128 19.53 -0.78 -1.41
CA LYS A 128 18.90 -1.53 -0.33
C LYS A 128 17.56 -2.06 -0.82
N VAL A 129 17.38 -3.36 -0.66
CA VAL A 129 16.13 -4.05 -0.95
C VAL A 129 15.67 -4.73 0.33
N ARG A 130 14.39 -4.57 0.66
CA ARG A 130 13.76 -5.32 1.75
C ARG A 130 12.65 -6.18 1.18
N VAL A 131 12.64 -7.44 1.55
CA VAL A 131 11.59 -8.39 1.19
C VAL A 131 10.74 -8.61 2.43
N PHE A 132 9.43 -8.63 2.22
CA PHE A 132 8.42 -8.83 3.24
C PHE A 132 7.54 -9.99 2.79
N GLU A 133 7.31 -10.92 3.70
CA GLU A 133 6.25 -11.90 3.57
C GLU A 133 4.93 -11.23 3.97
N MET A 134 3.88 -11.50 3.21
CA MET A 134 2.55 -10.95 3.41
C MET A 134 1.63 -12.02 3.97
N GLU A 135 1.49 -12.05 5.29
CA GLU A 135 0.40 -12.76 5.93
C GLU A 135 -0.87 -11.93 5.75
N ILE A 136 -1.84 -12.48 5.01
CA ILE A 136 -3.17 -11.91 4.95
C ILE A 136 -3.83 -12.37 6.26
N ASN A 137 -3.80 -11.54 7.30
CA ASN A 137 -4.58 -11.80 8.51
C ASN A 137 -6.07 -11.67 8.16
N GLY A 138 -6.62 -12.78 7.68
CA GLY A 138 -7.99 -12.95 7.24
C GLY A 138 -8.14 -14.39 6.78
N GLU A 139 -8.26 -15.28 7.77
CA GLU A 139 -8.51 -16.73 7.65
C GLU A 139 -7.33 -17.53 7.08
N ASP A 140 -6.50 -18.05 7.99
CA ASP A 140 -6.11 -19.47 8.07
C ASP A 140 -5.06 -19.60 9.20
N GLU A 141 -5.57 -19.88 10.40
CA GLU A 141 -4.79 -20.65 11.38
C GLU A 141 -4.53 -22.02 10.74
N GLU A 142 -3.26 -22.36 10.48
CA GLU A 142 -2.63 -23.64 10.85
C GLU A 142 -1.26 -23.78 10.15
N ASP A 143 -0.27 -24.03 10.99
CA ASP A 143 1.04 -24.66 10.80
C ASP A 143 1.61 -24.82 9.36
N GLU A 144 2.89 -24.49 9.20
CA GLU A 144 3.89 -25.54 8.93
C GLU A 144 5.34 -24.99 8.99
N THR A 145 6.01 -25.39 10.08
CA THR A 145 7.42 -25.82 10.18
C THR A 145 8.42 -25.29 9.14
N LEU A 146 9.26 -24.35 9.59
CA LEU A 146 10.49 -23.92 8.93
C LEU A 146 11.53 -25.06 8.90
N ASP A 147 11.62 -25.79 7.79
CA ASP A 147 12.77 -26.64 7.50
C ASP A 147 13.93 -25.77 7.01
N THR A 148 14.93 -25.64 7.88
CA THR A 148 16.19 -24.94 7.60
C THR A 148 17.06 -25.81 6.69
N THR A 149 17.34 -25.33 5.47
CA THR A 149 18.30 -25.97 4.56
C THR A 149 19.71 -26.01 5.19
N PRO A 150 20.38 -27.17 5.30
CA PRO A 150 21.75 -27.23 5.78
C PRO A 150 22.75 -26.73 4.72
N LEU A 151 23.65 -25.84 5.13
CA LEU A 151 24.78 -25.36 4.35
C LEU A 151 25.67 -26.54 3.91
N SER A 152 25.91 -26.66 2.61
CA SER A 152 26.88 -27.60 2.05
C SER A 152 28.29 -27.24 2.50
N GLN A 153 28.89 -28.06 3.37
CA GLN A 153 30.31 -27.95 3.69
C GLN A 153 31.14 -28.37 2.48
N THR A 154 31.99 -27.45 2.03
CA THR A 154 33.02 -27.69 1.00
C THR A 154 34.19 -28.38 1.69
N SER A 155 34.40 -29.67 1.44
CA SER A 155 35.65 -30.36 1.80
C SER A 155 36.69 -30.06 0.73
N GLN A 156 37.73 -29.31 1.09
CA GLN A 156 38.97 -29.24 0.32
C GLN A 156 39.88 -30.41 0.72
N THR A 157 40.54 -30.93 -0.31
CA THR A 157 41.56 -31.99 -0.44
C THR A 157 42.57 -32.09 0.69
#